data_AF-A0A5J4YD46-F1
#
_entry.id   AF-A0A5J4YD46-F1
#
_cell.length_a   1.000
_cell.length_b   1.000
_cell.length_c   1.000
_cell.angle_alpha   90.00
_cell.angle_beta   90.00
_cell.angle_gamma   90.00
#
_symmetry.space_group_name_H-M   'P 1'
#
loop_
_entity.id
_entity.type
_entity.pdbx_description
1 polymer ?
#
loop_
_entity_poly.entity_id
_entity_poly.type
_entity_poly.pdbx_seq_one_letter_code
_entity_poly.pdbx_strand_id
1 'polypeptide(L)'
;MPPKKGKSSKSKKLNETDEERAARLEAEAAAAQEGARRREEAARLRLVERQQKEQAYGHMNAVKIHNQWRRIMRMAKTEELKQDIEILSQSYDRTVDRKDALIQALDRDLEDAEEQYGTALRGHLQVVDSLQDMQYARMKTMQEQFQTNLKALQEEFDSERSDMTSSRNRQKKEMADLMAAMETEFAEADSEARQEFEAAREEIRNRSSEEYNVLKISLEGQIEELERTFEAAHQAYLQNTGARATAFQTLTTNDAAAARVIEQRMKKLVQMQESLSQWRTKIGSTGREWEERQHALQAEKDIMARHYSALKAAMEHFRAQQNTRLKHLSANSANANLELKKKLGSAERILKLGELCRKLETEQEKVLPFCSPEQALGLQPFPVSEWDYLNNFFKRFNKAFLDKAAVDKERARLAAENADLRTILQQYLDGISVNEAVMNNPVNPLLVINQRLQLTLAERNKLYQQPSSQPMQPMSPTIKALRPHLVEVKSFIS
;
A
#
# COMPACT_ATOMS: atom_id res chain seq x y z
N MET A 1 -41.82 -67.19 113.56
CA MET A 1 -43.00 -67.97 113.96
C MET A 1 -42.72 -69.46 113.70
N PRO A 2 -42.65 -70.33 114.74
CA PRO A 2 -42.98 -71.76 114.60
C PRO A 2 -44.52 -71.88 114.44
N PRO A 3 -45.16 -73.02 114.03
CA PRO A 3 -44.90 -74.41 114.47
C PRO A 3 -45.13 -75.44 113.31
N LYS A 4 -45.31 -76.77 113.42
CA LYS A 4 -45.95 -77.64 114.42
C LYS A 4 -45.64 -79.12 114.09
N LYS A 5 -45.49 -79.95 115.14
CA LYS A 5 -45.42 -81.42 115.14
C LYS A 5 -46.70 -82.09 114.61
N GLY A 6 -46.56 -83.27 114.01
CA GLY A 6 -47.61 -84.30 113.88
C GLY A 6 -46.99 -85.61 113.37
N LYS A 7 -46.62 -86.52 114.28
CA LYS A 7 -47.33 -87.75 114.73
C LYS A 7 -47.30 -88.93 113.75
N SER A 8 -46.66 -89.99 114.28
CA SER A 8 -46.65 -91.42 113.94
C SER A 8 -47.86 -92.02 113.20
N SER A 9 -47.59 -92.97 112.31
CA SER A 9 -48.27 -94.27 112.36
C SER A 9 -47.32 -95.39 111.94
N LYS A 10 -47.24 -96.43 112.79
CA LYS A 10 -46.48 -97.67 112.60
C LYS A 10 -47.55 -98.72 112.31
N SER A 11 -47.66 -99.16 111.06
CA SER A 11 -48.66 -100.15 110.63
C SER A 11 -47.98 -101.45 110.25
N LYS A 12 -48.15 -102.44 111.14
CA LYS A 12 -48.19 -103.91 110.96
C LYS A 12 -47.76 -104.48 109.60
N LYS A 13 -46.66 -105.23 109.62
CA LYS A 13 -46.41 -106.37 108.71
C LYS A 13 -47.40 -107.49 109.04
N LEU A 14 -48.18 -107.90 108.06
CA LEU A 14 -48.90 -109.18 108.01
C LEU A 14 -48.33 -109.94 106.81
N ASN A 15 -48.19 -111.26 106.97
CA ASN A 15 -47.51 -112.17 106.05
C ASN A 15 -48.01 -112.03 104.61
N GLU A 16 -47.16 -111.46 103.76
CA GLU A 16 -47.25 -111.51 102.30
C GLU A 16 -46.89 -112.94 101.85
N THR A 17 -47.67 -113.51 100.92
CA THR A 17 -47.24 -114.65 100.11
C THR A 17 -46.08 -114.20 99.21
N ASP A 18 -45.14 -115.10 98.88
CA ASP A 18 -43.89 -114.75 98.18
C ASP A 18 -44.10 -114.07 96.79
N GLU A 19 -45.32 -114.11 96.23
CA GLU A 19 -45.71 -113.43 95.00
C GLU A 19 -46.07 -111.93 95.18
N GLU A 20 -46.61 -111.52 96.34
CA GLU A 20 -47.00 -110.11 96.59
C GLU A 20 -45.80 -109.22 96.99
N ARG A 21 -44.77 -109.82 97.58
CA ARG A 21 -43.54 -109.14 98.00
C ARG A 21 -42.66 -108.77 96.80
N ALA A 22 -42.67 -109.57 95.73
CA ALA A 22 -42.02 -109.25 94.46
C ALA A 22 -42.70 -108.08 93.75
N ALA A 23 -44.04 -108.06 93.69
CA ALA A 23 -44.80 -106.98 93.06
C ALA A 23 -44.63 -105.62 93.75
N ARG A 24 -44.49 -105.58 95.09
CA ARG A 24 -44.24 -104.32 95.80
C ARG A 24 -42.82 -103.80 95.60
N LEU A 25 -41.81 -104.69 95.57
CA LEU A 25 -40.43 -104.32 95.27
C LEU A 25 -40.27 -103.83 93.83
N GLU A 26 -40.99 -104.44 92.87
CA GLU A 26 -41.07 -103.94 91.50
C GLU A 26 -41.81 -102.60 91.41
N ALA A 27 -42.91 -102.40 92.15
CA ALA A 27 -43.62 -101.13 92.19
C ALA A 27 -42.81 -100.00 92.86
N GLU A 28 -42.03 -100.32 93.89
CA GLU A 28 -41.15 -99.37 94.59
C GLU A 28 -39.92 -99.03 93.72
N ALA A 29 -39.36 -100.00 93.00
CA ALA A 29 -38.30 -99.77 92.01
C ALA A 29 -38.81 -98.97 90.81
N ALA A 30 -40.03 -99.23 90.33
CA ALA A 30 -40.68 -98.46 89.27
C ALA A 30 -40.98 -97.02 89.72
N ALA A 31 -41.48 -96.82 90.94
CA ALA A 31 -41.73 -95.49 91.51
C ALA A 31 -40.42 -94.70 91.75
N ALA A 32 -39.34 -95.38 92.16
CA ALA A 32 -38.01 -94.77 92.27
C ALA A 32 -37.42 -94.39 90.90
N GLN A 33 -37.61 -95.22 89.87
CA GLN A 33 -37.23 -94.92 88.49
C GLN A 33 -38.07 -93.78 87.88
N GLU A 34 -39.39 -93.74 88.11
CA GLU A 34 -40.24 -92.61 87.71
C GLU A 34 -39.89 -91.33 88.47
N GLY A 35 -39.57 -91.42 89.76
CA GLY A 35 -39.11 -90.29 90.57
C GLY A 35 -37.76 -89.75 90.10
N ALA A 36 -36.83 -90.62 89.69
CA ALA A 36 -35.57 -90.24 89.08
C ALA A 36 -35.78 -89.56 87.71
N ARG A 37 -36.64 -90.13 86.85
CA ARG A 37 -37.03 -89.51 85.57
C ARG A 37 -37.66 -88.14 85.75
N ARG A 38 -38.59 -87.97 86.70
CA ARG A 38 -39.18 -86.65 87.01
C ARG A 38 -38.15 -85.63 87.48
N ARG A 39 -37.12 -86.04 88.25
CA ARG A 39 -36.03 -85.14 88.67
C ARG A 39 -35.11 -84.78 87.50
N GLU A 40 -34.82 -85.73 86.62
CA GLU A 40 -34.06 -85.50 85.39
C GLU A 40 -34.80 -84.57 84.42
N GLU A 41 -36.12 -84.76 84.25
CA GLU A 41 -36.99 -83.89 83.46
C GLU A 41 -37.08 -82.48 84.04
N ALA A 42 -37.23 -82.35 85.37
CA ALA A 42 -37.20 -81.05 86.03
C ALA A 42 -35.84 -80.35 85.90
N ALA A 43 -34.73 -81.09 85.95
CA ALA A 43 -33.39 -80.55 85.70
C ALA A 43 -33.20 -80.11 84.23
N ARG A 44 -33.72 -80.89 83.27
CA ARG A 44 -33.74 -80.52 81.85
C ARG A 44 -34.57 -79.26 81.59
N LEU A 45 -35.77 -79.16 82.15
CA LEU A 45 -36.61 -77.97 82.02
C LEU A 45 -35.93 -76.72 82.59
N ARG A 46 -35.28 -76.82 83.77
CA ARG A 46 -34.47 -75.73 84.33
C ARG A 46 -33.30 -75.32 83.44
N LEU A 47 -32.64 -76.28 82.78
CA LEU A 47 -31.57 -76.00 81.84
C LEU A 47 -32.09 -75.27 80.60
N VAL A 48 -33.23 -75.73 80.05
CA VAL A 48 -33.89 -75.09 78.90
C VAL A 48 -34.35 -73.68 79.24
N GLU A 49 -34.97 -73.46 80.41
CA GLU A 49 -35.36 -72.10 80.85
C GLU A 49 -34.14 -71.19 81.02
N ARG A 50 -33.02 -71.71 81.56
CA ARG A 50 -31.78 -70.96 81.67
C ARG A 50 -31.21 -70.62 80.29
N GLN A 51 -31.23 -71.57 79.37
CA GLN A 51 -30.80 -71.36 77.98
C GLN A 51 -31.68 -70.33 77.26
N GLN A 52 -33.00 -70.38 77.43
CA GLN A 52 -33.93 -69.41 76.85
C GLN A 52 -33.72 -68.00 77.42
N LYS A 53 -33.50 -67.89 78.74
CA LYS A 53 -33.14 -66.61 79.38
C LYS A 53 -31.82 -66.09 78.85
N GLU A 54 -30.81 -66.94 78.72
CA GLU A 54 -29.51 -66.57 78.17
C GLU A 54 -29.59 -66.16 76.69
N GLN A 55 -30.40 -66.85 75.87
CA GLN A 55 -30.67 -66.46 74.49
C GLN A 55 -31.42 -65.13 74.40
N ALA A 56 -32.42 -64.90 75.25
CA ALA A 56 -33.14 -63.63 75.31
C ALA A 56 -32.22 -62.48 75.76
N TYR A 57 -31.37 -62.71 76.77
CA TYR A 57 -30.34 -61.75 77.18
C TYR A 57 -29.31 -61.53 76.09
N GLY A 58 -28.88 -62.58 75.38
CA GLY A 58 -27.97 -62.50 74.24
C GLY A 58 -28.56 -61.66 73.11
N HIS A 59 -29.82 -61.87 72.74
CA HIS A 59 -30.49 -61.07 71.73
C HIS A 59 -30.64 -59.61 72.17
N MET A 60 -31.10 -59.36 73.40
CA MET A 60 -31.25 -58.00 73.90
C MET A 60 -29.89 -57.29 73.99
N ASN A 61 -28.85 -57.97 74.44
CA ASN A 61 -27.49 -57.43 74.51
C ASN A 61 -26.94 -57.16 73.12
N ALA A 62 -27.17 -58.03 72.14
CA ALA A 62 -26.77 -57.81 70.75
C ALA A 62 -27.43 -56.55 70.16
N VAL A 63 -28.73 -56.34 70.41
CA VAL A 63 -29.44 -55.11 69.95
C VAL A 63 -28.89 -53.86 70.65
N LYS A 64 -28.61 -53.93 71.96
CA LYS A 64 -28.00 -52.83 72.71
C LYS A 64 -26.59 -52.50 72.19
N ILE A 65 -25.77 -53.51 71.96
CA ILE A 65 -24.42 -53.39 71.40
C ILE A 65 -24.50 -52.79 69.98
N HIS A 66 -25.39 -53.29 69.12
CA HIS A 66 -25.57 -52.77 67.76
C HIS A 66 -26.07 -51.31 67.77
N ASN A 67 -26.96 -50.95 68.70
CA ASN A 67 -27.39 -49.57 68.89
C ASN A 67 -26.25 -48.65 69.33
N GLN A 68 -25.42 -49.11 70.27
CA GLN A 68 -24.24 -48.39 70.72
C GLN A 68 -23.22 -48.24 69.58
N TRP A 69 -22.93 -49.30 68.82
CA TRP A 69 -22.08 -49.23 67.63
C TRP A 69 -22.62 -48.29 66.57
N ARG A 70 -23.92 -48.34 66.26
CA ARG A 70 -24.53 -47.37 65.33
C ARG A 70 -24.42 -45.92 65.81
N ARG A 71 -24.46 -45.69 67.13
CA ARG A 71 -24.22 -44.36 67.68
C ARG A 71 -22.75 -43.95 67.51
N ILE A 72 -21.81 -44.82 67.87
CA ILE A 72 -20.38 -44.57 67.74
C ILE A 72 -19.99 -44.35 66.26
N MET A 73 -20.44 -45.20 65.35
CA MET A 73 -20.17 -45.09 63.92
C MET A 73 -20.78 -43.83 63.30
N ARG A 74 -21.99 -43.43 63.72
CA ARG A 74 -22.58 -42.16 63.27
C ARG A 74 -21.76 -40.97 63.77
N MET A 75 -21.36 -40.97 65.03
CA MET A 75 -20.49 -39.91 65.59
C MET A 75 -19.16 -39.83 64.83
N ALA A 76 -18.50 -40.98 64.60
CA ALA A 76 -17.25 -41.04 63.84
C ALA A 76 -17.45 -40.52 62.40
N LYS A 77 -18.51 -40.95 61.72
CA LYS A 77 -18.79 -40.49 60.35
C LYS A 77 -19.16 -39.01 60.30
N THR A 78 -19.88 -38.48 61.29
CA THR A 78 -20.17 -37.04 61.36
C THR A 78 -18.91 -36.22 61.59
N GLU A 79 -17.95 -36.69 62.38
CA GLU A 79 -16.67 -36.00 62.57
C GLU A 79 -15.80 -36.07 61.31
N GLU A 80 -15.74 -37.22 60.64
CA GLU A 80 -15.07 -37.36 59.33
C GLU A 80 -15.65 -36.39 58.29
N LEU A 81 -16.99 -36.33 58.17
CA LEU A 81 -17.65 -35.42 57.22
C LEU A 81 -17.42 -33.94 57.55
N LYS A 82 -17.33 -33.58 58.84
CA LYS A 82 -16.98 -32.20 59.23
C LYS A 82 -15.56 -31.85 58.79
N GLN A 83 -14.61 -32.77 58.98
CA GLN A 83 -13.22 -32.60 58.52
C GLN A 83 -13.17 -32.48 57.00
N ASP A 84 -13.91 -33.32 56.26
CA ASP A 84 -13.99 -33.24 54.80
C ASP A 84 -14.56 -31.89 54.33
N ILE A 85 -15.62 -31.39 54.98
CA ILE A 85 -16.21 -30.07 54.69
C ILE A 85 -15.19 -28.96 54.95
N GLU A 86 -14.41 -29.04 56.02
CA GLU A 86 -13.38 -28.05 56.34
C GLU A 86 -12.23 -28.08 55.34
N ILE A 87 -11.79 -29.26 54.91
CA ILE A 87 -10.78 -29.40 53.85
C ILE A 87 -11.31 -28.82 52.54
N LEU A 88 -12.57 -29.11 52.20
CA LEU A 88 -13.23 -28.57 51.02
C LEU A 88 -13.34 -27.04 51.10
N SER A 89 -13.75 -26.46 52.23
CA SER A 89 -13.85 -25.01 52.37
C SER A 89 -12.49 -24.33 52.22
N GLN A 90 -11.45 -24.85 52.88
CA GLN A 90 -10.08 -24.34 52.71
C GLN A 90 -9.59 -24.46 51.26
N SER A 91 -9.98 -25.52 50.55
CA SER A 91 -9.65 -25.67 49.13
C SER A 91 -10.36 -24.61 48.27
N TYR A 92 -11.64 -24.33 48.57
CA TYR A 92 -12.40 -23.30 47.88
C TYR A 92 -11.84 -21.91 48.14
N ASP A 93 -11.52 -21.57 49.39
CA ASP A 93 -10.91 -20.28 49.75
C ASP A 93 -9.60 -20.05 48.96
N ARG A 94 -8.72 -21.07 48.90
CA ARG A 94 -7.50 -20.99 48.09
C ARG A 94 -7.78 -20.82 46.60
N THR A 95 -8.88 -21.37 46.07
CA THR A 95 -9.26 -21.16 44.67
C THR A 95 -9.82 -19.76 44.43
N VAL A 96 -10.54 -19.20 45.41
CA VAL A 96 -11.03 -17.82 45.37
C VAL A 96 -9.85 -16.86 45.40
N ASP A 97 -8.92 -17.01 46.35
CA ASP A 97 -7.71 -16.17 46.44
C ASP A 97 -6.90 -16.18 45.14
N ARG A 98 -6.75 -17.35 44.50
CA ARG A 98 -6.06 -17.45 43.20
C ARG A 98 -6.80 -16.76 42.07
N LYS A 99 -8.13 -16.85 42.07
CA LYS A 99 -8.97 -16.18 41.06
C LYS A 99 -8.95 -14.67 41.29
N ASP A 100 -9.02 -14.20 42.52
CA ASP A 100 -8.93 -12.78 42.85
C ASP A 100 -7.56 -12.20 42.52
N ALA A 101 -6.47 -12.94 42.79
CA ALA A 101 -5.14 -12.57 42.36
C ALA A 101 -5.01 -12.50 40.82
N LEU A 102 -5.66 -13.43 40.11
CA LEU A 102 -5.70 -13.41 38.65
C LEU A 102 -6.52 -12.22 38.11
N ILE A 103 -7.67 -11.90 38.72
CA ILE A 103 -8.48 -10.74 38.36
C ILE A 103 -7.65 -9.46 38.54
N GLN A 104 -7.01 -9.28 39.69
CA GLN A 104 -6.15 -8.11 39.93
C GLN A 104 -4.96 -8.02 38.97
N ALA A 105 -4.40 -9.16 38.55
CA ALA A 105 -3.34 -9.16 37.54
C ALA A 105 -3.89 -8.75 36.16
N LEU A 106 -5.08 -9.24 35.79
CA LEU A 106 -5.74 -8.87 34.55
C LEU A 106 -6.18 -7.40 34.52
N ASP A 107 -6.63 -6.85 35.65
CA ASP A 107 -6.99 -5.43 35.76
C ASP A 107 -5.75 -4.55 35.54
N ARG A 108 -4.60 -4.90 36.12
CA ARG A 108 -3.34 -4.19 35.85
C ARG A 108 -2.88 -4.33 34.40
N ASP A 109 -2.96 -5.55 33.82
CA ASP A 109 -2.65 -5.78 32.41
C ASP A 109 -3.53 -4.89 31.50
N LEU A 110 -4.80 -4.66 31.88
CA LEU A 110 -5.71 -3.78 31.13
C LEU A 110 -5.32 -2.31 31.26
N GLU A 111 -5.02 -1.85 32.48
CA GLU A 111 -4.53 -0.47 32.72
C GLU A 111 -3.23 -0.20 31.93
N ASP A 112 -2.26 -1.11 31.99
CA ASP A 112 -1.00 -1.01 31.24
C ASP A 112 -1.24 -0.97 29.71
N ALA A 113 -2.17 -1.80 29.21
CA ALA A 113 -2.53 -1.78 27.80
C ALA A 113 -3.18 -0.44 27.41
N GLU A 114 -4.11 0.09 28.20
CA GLU A 114 -4.74 1.38 27.97
C GLU A 114 -3.73 2.54 27.95
N GLU A 115 -2.76 2.55 28.87
CA GLU A 115 -1.69 3.55 28.89
C GLU A 115 -0.79 3.47 27.65
N GLN A 116 -0.46 2.25 27.22
CA GLN A 116 0.29 2.00 25.98
C GLN A 116 -0.49 2.51 24.76
N TYR A 117 -1.79 2.18 24.66
CA TYR A 117 -2.65 2.68 23.59
C TYR A 117 -2.76 4.21 23.62
N GLY A 118 -2.93 4.82 24.79
CA GLY A 118 -3.00 6.27 24.94
C GLY A 118 -1.70 6.95 24.51
N THR A 119 -0.54 6.35 24.81
CA THR A 119 0.77 6.86 24.40
C THR A 119 1.00 6.71 22.91
N ALA A 120 0.64 5.55 22.32
CA ALA A 120 0.72 5.32 20.89
C ALA A 120 -0.20 6.28 20.11
N LEU A 121 -1.43 6.51 20.60
CA LEU A 121 -2.37 7.44 20.00
C LEU A 121 -1.83 8.88 20.02
N ARG A 122 -1.30 9.34 21.17
CA ARG A 122 -0.66 10.66 21.27
C ARG A 122 0.51 10.79 20.30
N GLY A 123 1.36 9.76 20.19
CA GLY A 123 2.46 9.74 19.22
C GLY A 123 1.99 9.80 17.78
N HIS A 124 0.96 9.02 17.42
CA HIS A 124 0.36 9.05 16.09
C HIS A 124 -0.22 10.42 15.75
N LEU A 125 -0.97 11.04 16.68
CA LEU A 125 -1.55 12.37 16.48
C LEU A 125 -0.46 13.42 16.25
N GLN A 126 0.63 13.41 17.03
CA GLN A 126 1.76 14.31 16.82
C GLN A 126 2.39 14.15 15.43
N VAL A 127 2.51 12.91 14.94
CA VAL A 127 3.02 12.65 13.58
C VAL A 127 2.04 13.19 12.53
N VAL A 128 0.74 12.98 12.70
CA VAL A 128 -0.28 13.51 11.79
C VAL A 128 -0.27 15.04 11.76
N ASP A 129 -0.16 15.69 12.92
CA ASP A 129 -0.05 17.15 13.02
C ASP A 129 1.20 17.66 12.30
N SER A 130 2.35 17.01 12.51
CA SER A 130 3.59 17.36 11.81
C SER A 130 3.50 17.19 10.29
N LEU A 131 2.76 16.19 9.83
CA LEU A 131 2.50 15.97 8.41
C LEU A 131 1.59 17.07 7.86
N GLN A 132 0.55 17.44 8.61
CA GLN A 132 -0.37 18.51 8.23
C GLN A 132 0.36 19.85 8.13
N ASP A 133 1.24 20.17 9.08
CA ASP A 133 2.09 21.37 9.03
C ASP A 133 3.02 21.38 7.81
N MET A 134 3.64 20.24 7.49
CA MET A 134 4.46 20.10 6.29
C MET A 134 3.64 20.33 5.01
N GLN A 135 2.41 19.80 4.94
CA GLN A 135 1.54 20.03 3.79
C GLN A 135 1.07 21.48 3.69
N TYR A 136 0.75 22.13 4.81
CA TYR A 136 0.41 23.55 4.81
C TYR A 136 1.58 24.41 4.34
N ALA A 137 2.80 24.15 4.83
CA ALA A 137 4.00 24.85 4.38
C ALA A 137 4.22 24.68 2.88
N ARG A 138 4.12 23.44 2.37
CA ARG A 138 4.25 23.16 0.94
C ARG A 138 3.18 23.87 0.10
N MET A 139 1.92 23.84 0.54
CA MET A 139 0.81 24.50 -0.14
C MET A 139 1.00 26.02 -0.16
N LYS A 140 1.45 26.60 0.96
CA LYS A 140 1.77 28.02 1.08
C LYS A 140 2.89 28.44 0.13
N THR A 141 4.02 27.73 0.14
CA THR A 141 5.14 28.01 -0.77
C THR A 141 4.72 27.90 -2.24
N MET A 142 3.92 26.88 -2.57
CA MET A 142 3.38 26.72 -3.93
C MET A 142 2.47 27.90 -4.31
N GLN A 143 1.58 28.33 -3.41
CA GLN A 143 0.72 29.48 -3.62
C GLN A 143 1.53 30.79 -3.80
N GLU A 144 2.55 31.00 -2.99
CA GLU A 144 3.46 32.15 -3.10
C GLU A 144 4.17 32.15 -4.45
N GLN A 145 4.72 31.01 -4.88
CA GLN A 145 5.36 30.84 -6.19
C GLN A 145 4.38 31.11 -7.35
N PHE A 146 3.15 30.60 -7.26
CA PHE A 146 2.13 30.89 -8.26
C PHE A 146 1.79 32.38 -8.32
N GLN A 147 1.66 33.04 -7.17
CA GLN A 147 1.38 34.48 -7.12
C GLN A 147 2.53 35.32 -7.65
N THR A 148 3.78 34.96 -7.34
CA THR A 148 4.96 35.66 -7.90
C THR A 148 5.06 35.48 -9.40
N ASN A 149 4.85 34.27 -9.90
CA ASN A 149 4.89 34.00 -11.34
C ASN A 149 3.76 34.73 -12.08
N LEU A 150 2.56 34.78 -11.48
CA LEU A 150 1.42 35.50 -12.05
C LEU A 150 1.70 37.01 -12.11
N LYS A 151 2.28 37.59 -11.06
CA LYS A 151 2.68 39.01 -11.05
C LYS A 151 3.76 39.31 -12.08
N ALA A 152 4.81 38.49 -12.15
CA ALA A 152 5.87 38.65 -13.13
C ALA A 152 5.33 38.61 -14.57
N LEU A 153 4.44 37.66 -14.85
CA LEU A 153 3.81 37.54 -16.16
C LEU A 153 2.90 38.74 -16.49
N GLN A 154 2.16 39.25 -15.49
CA GLN A 154 1.36 40.48 -15.66
C GLN A 154 2.25 41.68 -15.98
N GLU A 155 3.35 41.87 -15.24
CA GLU A 155 4.31 42.94 -15.46
C GLU A 155 4.97 42.84 -16.84
N GLU A 156 5.35 41.64 -17.28
CA GLU A 156 5.86 41.38 -18.63
C GLU A 156 4.83 41.80 -19.69
N PHE A 157 3.58 41.34 -19.60
CA PHE A 157 2.53 41.72 -20.56
C PHE A 157 2.23 43.22 -20.57
N ASP A 158 2.21 43.87 -19.40
CA ASP A 158 1.98 45.31 -19.31
C ASP A 158 3.15 46.10 -19.92
N SER A 159 4.39 45.63 -19.72
CA SER A 159 5.58 46.22 -20.35
C SER A 159 5.56 46.07 -21.87
N GLU A 160 5.29 44.87 -22.40
CA GLU A 160 5.17 44.63 -23.84
C GLU A 160 4.04 45.46 -24.44
N ARG A 161 2.90 45.56 -23.74
CA ARG A 161 1.78 46.38 -24.17
C ARG A 161 2.14 47.86 -24.23
N SER A 162 2.89 48.36 -23.25
CA SER A 162 3.41 49.73 -23.24
C SER A 162 4.35 49.97 -24.41
N ASP A 163 5.29 49.06 -24.67
CA ASP A 163 6.27 49.14 -25.76
C ASP A 163 5.61 49.07 -27.14
N MET A 164 4.65 48.17 -27.33
CA MET A 164 3.86 48.12 -28.57
C MET A 164 3.06 49.41 -28.78
N THR A 165 2.48 49.97 -27.71
CA THR A 165 1.71 51.20 -27.81
C THR A 165 2.61 52.40 -28.13
N SER A 166 3.78 52.49 -27.50
CA SER A 166 4.76 53.55 -27.74
C SER A 166 5.35 53.47 -29.15
N SER A 167 5.72 52.27 -29.61
CA SER A 167 6.20 52.01 -30.97
C SER A 167 5.14 52.37 -32.02
N ARG A 168 3.88 51.94 -31.82
CA ARG A 168 2.77 52.31 -32.70
C ARG A 168 2.54 53.82 -32.73
N ASN A 169 2.60 54.49 -31.59
CA ASN A 169 2.42 55.95 -31.52
C ASN A 169 3.59 56.68 -32.21
N ARG A 170 4.82 56.17 -32.08
CA ARG A 170 5.99 56.69 -32.79
C ARG A 170 5.84 56.54 -34.30
N GLN A 171 5.51 55.35 -34.79
CA GLN A 171 5.27 55.11 -36.22
C GLN A 171 4.14 55.99 -36.77
N LYS A 172 3.05 56.16 -36.00
CA LYS A 172 1.95 57.05 -36.38
C LYS A 172 2.41 58.50 -36.48
N LYS A 173 3.27 58.95 -35.56
CA LYS A 173 3.85 60.29 -35.60
C LYS A 173 4.80 60.46 -36.79
N GLU A 174 5.71 59.52 -37.02
CA GLU A 174 6.63 59.55 -38.16
C GLU A 174 5.88 59.61 -39.50
N MET A 175 4.78 58.84 -39.64
CA MET A 175 3.92 58.90 -40.82
C MET A 175 3.22 60.27 -40.95
N ALA A 176 2.73 60.84 -39.84
CA ALA A 176 2.12 62.16 -39.85
C ALA A 176 3.13 63.26 -40.22
N ASP A 177 4.35 63.18 -39.71
CA ASP A 177 5.43 64.12 -40.01
C ASP A 177 5.86 64.01 -41.49
N LEU A 178 5.93 62.79 -42.05
CA LEU A 178 6.19 62.57 -43.48
C LEU A 178 5.06 63.12 -44.36
N MET A 179 3.80 62.91 -43.99
CA MET A 179 2.67 63.49 -44.73
C MET A 179 2.72 65.02 -44.70
N ALA A 180 3.02 65.62 -43.54
CA ALA A 180 3.16 67.07 -43.44
C ALA A 180 4.33 67.60 -44.28
N ALA A 181 5.49 66.94 -44.26
CA ALA A 181 6.64 67.31 -45.08
C ALA A 181 6.34 67.19 -46.59
N MET A 182 5.67 66.11 -46.99
CA MET A 182 5.20 65.92 -48.35
C MET A 182 4.23 67.03 -48.76
N GLU A 183 3.23 67.34 -47.93
CA GLU A 183 2.28 68.45 -48.18
C GLU A 183 3.00 69.80 -48.33
N THR A 184 4.05 70.07 -47.54
CA THR A 184 4.85 71.30 -47.70
C THR A 184 5.63 71.30 -49.01
N GLU A 185 6.28 70.20 -49.39
CA GLU A 185 7.01 70.10 -50.67
C GLU A 185 6.06 70.26 -51.86
N PHE A 186 4.86 69.68 -51.81
CA PHE A 186 3.84 69.88 -52.85
C PHE A 186 3.35 71.33 -52.91
N ALA A 187 3.16 71.99 -51.77
CA ALA A 187 2.76 73.39 -51.72
C ALA A 187 3.85 74.33 -52.26
N GLU A 188 5.12 74.06 -51.93
CA GLU A 188 6.28 74.76 -52.46
C GLU A 188 6.39 74.57 -53.98
N ALA A 189 6.30 73.33 -54.47
CA ALA A 189 6.33 73.04 -55.91
C ALA A 189 5.15 73.68 -56.67
N ASP A 190 3.94 73.71 -56.10
CA ASP A 190 2.80 74.43 -56.70
C ASP A 190 3.08 75.95 -56.73
N SER A 191 3.70 76.49 -55.67
CA SER A 191 4.06 77.91 -55.61
C SER A 191 5.17 78.28 -56.61
N GLU A 192 6.19 77.43 -56.78
CA GLU A 192 7.26 77.60 -57.76
C GLU A 192 6.69 77.52 -59.18
N ALA A 193 5.86 76.52 -59.47
CA ALA A 193 5.20 76.40 -60.78
C ALA A 193 4.33 77.62 -61.11
N ARG A 194 3.63 78.20 -60.12
CA ARG A 194 2.90 79.46 -60.29
C ARG A 194 3.82 80.64 -60.55
N GLN A 195 4.91 80.77 -59.81
CA GLN A 195 5.90 81.82 -59.99
C GLN A 195 6.58 81.73 -61.37
N GLU A 196 6.97 80.53 -61.80
CA GLU A 196 7.52 80.29 -63.13
C GLU A 196 6.52 80.65 -64.23
N PHE A 197 5.24 80.29 -64.06
CA PHE A 197 4.19 80.67 -64.99
C PHE A 197 4.00 82.19 -65.06
N GLU A 198 3.98 82.89 -63.93
CA GLU A 198 3.89 84.36 -63.88
C GLU A 198 5.14 85.02 -64.49
N ALA A 199 6.33 84.50 -64.22
CA ALA A 199 7.58 84.97 -64.79
C ALA A 199 7.60 84.80 -66.31
N ALA A 200 7.22 83.63 -66.83
CA ALA A 200 7.10 83.39 -68.27
C ALA A 200 6.05 84.32 -68.90
N ARG A 201 4.95 84.60 -68.20
CA ARG A 201 3.92 85.54 -68.66
C ARG A 201 4.47 86.96 -68.78
N GLU A 202 5.19 87.45 -67.77
CA GLU A 202 5.82 88.78 -67.79
C GLU A 202 6.99 88.84 -68.80
N GLU A 203 7.75 87.76 -68.99
CA GLU A 203 8.78 87.70 -70.04
C GLU A 203 8.18 87.83 -71.43
N ILE A 204 7.08 87.11 -71.72
CA ILE A 204 6.35 87.24 -73.00
C ILE A 204 5.81 88.67 -73.15
N ARG A 205 5.27 89.26 -72.09
CA ARG A 205 4.78 90.64 -72.10
C ARG A 205 5.92 91.63 -72.39
N ASN A 206 7.06 91.50 -71.72
CA ASN A 206 8.23 92.34 -71.94
C ASN A 206 8.76 92.18 -73.35
N ARG A 207 8.92 90.95 -73.84
CA ARG A 207 9.32 90.66 -75.23
C ARG A 207 8.37 91.31 -76.23
N SER A 208 7.05 91.19 -76.02
CA SER A 208 6.06 91.85 -76.89
C SER A 208 6.16 93.38 -76.84
N SER A 209 6.49 93.96 -75.69
CA SER A 209 6.70 95.41 -75.54
C SER A 209 8.01 95.88 -76.16
N GLU A 210 9.06 95.07 -76.09
CA GLU A 210 10.35 95.28 -76.73
C GLU A 210 10.20 95.19 -78.26
N GLU A 211 9.54 94.15 -78.77
CA GLU A 211 9.19 94.00 -80.19
C GLU A 211 8.35 95.18 -80.68
N TYR A 212 7.37 95.62 -79.89
CA TYR A 212 6.60 96.83 -80.20
C TYR A 212 7.49 98.08 -80.26
N ASN A 213 8.39 98.28 -79.30
CA ASN A 213 9.29 99.43 -79.27
C ASN A 213 10.33 99.38 -80.40
N VAL A 214 10.89 98.21 -80.70
CA VAL A 214 11.81 98.00 -81.82
C VAL A 214 11.10 98.25 -83.14
N LEU A 215 9.87 97.75 -83.31
CA LEU A 215 9.06 98.01 -84.49
C LEU A 215 8.74 99.50 -84.59
N LYS A 216 8.40 100.16 -83.49
CA LYS A 216 8.16 101.61 -83.44
C LYS A 216 9.40 102.38 -83.89
N ILE A 217 10.57 102.10 -83.32
CA ILE A 217 11.85 102.73 -83.71
C ILE A 217 12.17 102.44 -85.18
N SER A 218 11.95 101.21 -85.63
CA SER A 218 12.15 100.83 -87.03
C SER A 218 11.21 101.56 -87.97
N LEU A 219 9.95 101.79 -87.59
CA LEU A 219 8.98 102.51 -88.39
C LEU A 219 9.27 104.01 -88.40
N GLU A 220 9.64 104.59 -87.26
CA GLU A 220 10.13 105.99 -87.17
C GLU A 220 11.38 106.18 -88.04
N GLY A 221 12.35 105.25 -87.98
CA GLY A 221 13.54 105.27 -88.83
C GLY A 221 13.25 105.03 -90.31
N GLN A 222 12.30 104.15 -90.66
CA GLN A 222 11.84 104.00 -92.04
C GLN A 222 11.09 105.24 -92.54
N ILE A 223 10.37 105.96 -91.69
CA ILE A 223 9.76 107.24 -92.05
C ILE A 223 10.85 108.27 -92.36
N GLU A 224 11.85 108.42 -91.51
CA GLU A 224 12.99 109.33 -91.75
C GLU A 224 13.78 108.94 -93.01
N GLU A 225 13.99 107.64 -93.24
CA GLU A 225 14.68 107.15 -94.43
C GLU A 225 13.80 107.25 -95.68
N LEU A 226 12.48 107.11 -95.58
CA LEU A 226 11.55 107.40 -96.66
C LEU A 226 11.54 108.89 -97.00
N GLU A 227 11.55 109.79 -96.02
CA GLU A 227 11.72 111.23 -96.26
C GLU A 227 13.04 111.53 -96.99
N ARG A 228 14.14 110.94 -96.52
CA ARG A 228 15.47 111.08 -97.12
C ARG A 228 15.58 110.44 -98.51
N THR A 229 14.92 109.30 -98.73
CA THR A 229 14.89 108.62 -100.03
C THR A 229 13.85 109.21 -100.97
N PHE A 230 12.80 109.90 -100.52
CA PHE A 230 11.98 110.73 -101.39
C PHE A 230 12.80 111.91 -101.92
N GLU A 231 13.64 112.52 -101.09
CA GLU A 231 14.57 113.58 -101.51
C GLU A 231 15.69 113.04 -102.42
N ALA A 232 16.25 111.86 -102.11
CA ALA A 232 17.31 111.24 -102.90
C ALA A 232 16.79 110.57 -104.19
N ALA A 233 15.60 109.95 -104.19
CA ALA A 233 14.96 109.35 -105.37
C ALA A 233 14.44 110.44 -106.31
N HIS A 234 14.04 111.62 -105.80
CA HIS A 234 13.81 112.79 -106.65
C HIS A 234 15.09 113.19 -107.41
N GLN A 235 16.28 113.07 -106.78
CA GLN A 235 17.57 113.30 -107.42
C GLN A 235 18.07 112.12 -108.29
N ALA A 236 17.73 110.87 -107.94
CA ALA A 236 18.23 109.66 -108.61
C ALA A 236 17.32 109.17 -109.75
N TYR A 237 16.01 109.48 -109.73
CA TYR A 237 15.10 109.27 -110.85
C TYR A 237 15.49 110.13 -112.07
N LEU A 238 16.24 111.21 -111.84
CA LEU A 238 16.89 111.99 -112.90
C LEU A 238 18.13 111.31 -113.51
N GLN A 239 18.74 110.31 -112.85
CA GLN A 239 20.11 109.90 -113.19
C GLN A 239 20.32 108.45 -113.61
N ASN A 240 19.46 107.47 -113.35
CA ASN A 240 19.75 106.13 -113.89
C ASN A 240 18.59 105.12 -113.89
N THR A 241 18.11 104.83 -115.09
CA THR A 241 17.22 103.71 -115.40
C THR A 241 18.02 102.58 -116.04
N GLY A 242 17.72 101.32 -115.69
CA GLY A 242 17.71 100.21 -116.66
C GLY A 242 18.60 98.99 -116.42
N ALA A 243 19.81 99.11 -115.88
CA ALA A 243 20.80 98.02 -116.05
C ALA A 243 20.85 96.93 -114.95
N ARG A 244 20.14 97.04 -113.82
CA ARG A 244 20.35 96.17 -112.63
C ARG A 244 19.32 95.04 -112.45
N ALA A 245 18.30 94.95 -113.30
CA ALA A 245 17.17 94.03 -113.11
C ALA A 245 17.45 92.57 -113.54
N THR A 246 18.41 92.32 -114.44
CA THR A 246 18.56 91.00 -115.07
C THR A 246 19.53 90.05 -114.36
N ALA A 247 20.40 90.53 -113.49
CA ALA A 247 21.40 89.70 -112.80
C ALA A 247 20.88 89.00 -111.51
N PHE A 248 19.80 89.50 -110.90
CA PHE A 248 19.28 88.97 -109.63
C PHE A 248 18.44 87.69 -109.83
N GLN A 249 17.82 87.53 -111.01
CA GLN A 249 16.86 86.45 -111.26
C GLN A 249 17.49 85.05 -111.41
N THR A 250 18.75 84.98 -111.84
CA THR A 250 19.45 83.70 -112.10
C THR A 250 20.04 83.05 -110.85
N LEU A 251 20.34 83.83 -109.80
CA LEU A 251 20.91 83.30 -108.55
C LEU A 251 19.82 82.70 -107.63
N THR A 252 18.62 83.30 -107.62
CA THR A 252 17.47 82.84 -106.80
C THR A 252 16.92 81.46 -107.16
N THR A 253 17.09 81.01 -108.41
CA THR A 253 16.52 79.73 -108.86
C THR A 253 17.32 78.52 -108.41
N ASN A 254 18.64 78.68 -108.22
CA ASN A 254 19.52 77.58 -107.83
C ASN A 254 19.45 77.27 -106.32
N ASP A 255 19.35 78.29 -105.46
CA ASP A 255 19.21 78.11 -104.01
C ASP A 255 17.88 77.44 -103.63
N ALA A 256 16.80 77.75 -104.38
CA ALA A 256 15.49 77.13 -104.17
C ALA A 256 15.48 75.61 -104.45
N ALA A 257 16.38 75.11 -105.30
CA ALA A 257 16.45 73.68 -105.64
C ALA A 257 17.20 72.87 -104.56
N ALA A 258 18.30 73.40 -104.02
CA ALA A 258 19.08 72.73 -102.96
C ALA A 258 18.31 72.63 -101.64
N ALA A 259 17.55 73.68 -101.28
CA ALA A 259 16.75 73.72 -100.06
C ALA A 259 15.70 72.58 -99.97
N ARG A 260 15.05 72.24 -101.09
CA ARG A 260 14.02 71.18 -101.13
C ARG A 260 14.58 69.78 -100.89
N VAL A 261 15.81 69.49 -101.32
CA VAL A 261 16.45 68.18 -101.13
C VAL A 261 16.86 67.98 -99.65
N ILE A 262 17.35 69.04 -99.01
CA ILE A 262 17.72 69.03 -97.58
C ILE A 262 16.47 68.79 -96.72
N GLU A 263 15.36 69.46 -97.03
CA GLU A 263 14.11 69.32 -96.28
C GLU A 263 13.56 67.88 -96.32
N GLN A 264 13.62 67.22 -97.48
CA GLN A 264 13.19 65.82 -97.62
C GLN A 264 14.08 64.84 -96.83
N ARG A 265 15.40 65.07 -96.80
CA ARG A 265 16.35 64.25 -96.01
C ARG A 265 16.16 64.49 -94.51
N MET A 266 15.93 65.73 -94.08
CA MET A 266 15.70 66.08 -92.69
C MET A 266 14.42 65.44 -92.13
N LYS A 267 13.31 65.46 -92.89
CA LYS A 267 12.07 64.78 -92.48
C LYS A 267 12.24 63.27 -92.29
N LYS A 268 12.99 62.60 -93.17
CA LYS A 268 13.32 61.17 -93.00
C LYS A 268 14.18 60.90 -91.77
N LEU A 269 15.12 61.80 -91.47
CA LEU A 269 15.99 61.67 -90.30
C LEU A 269 15.20 61.81 -89.00
N VAL A 270 14.29 62.79 -88.92
CA VAL A 270 13.39 62.99 -87.77
C VAL A 270 12.49 61.75 -87.56
N GLN A 271 11.86 61.22 -88.61
CA GLN A 271 11.04 60.01 -88.51
C GLN A 271 11.83 58.79 -88.01
N MET A 272 13.05 58.59 -88.50
CA MET A 272 13.91 57.51 -87.99
C MET A 272 14.30 57.73 -86.53
N GLN A 273 14.59 58.97 -86.13
CA GLN A 273 14.93 59.30 -84.74
C GLN A 273 13.76 59.11 -83.78
N GLU A 274 12.54 59.47 -84.18
CA GLU A 274 11.31 59.19 -83.42
C GLU A 274 11.05 57.69 -83.29
N SER A 275 11.28 56.91 -84.34
CA SER A 275 11.14 55.45 -84.26
C SER A 275 12.15 54.84 -83.29
N LEU A 276 13.40 55.32 -83.28
CA LEU A 276 14.43 54.88 -82.36
C LEU A 276 14.12 55.26 -80.91
N SER A 277 13.60 56.46 -80.67
CA SER A 277 13.19 56.87 -79.32
C SER A 277 12.02 56.03 -78.81
N GLN A 278 11.00 55.75 -79.65
CA GLN A 278 9.90 54.85 -79.31
C GLN A 278 10.38 53.44 -78.96
N TRP A 279 11.28 52.86 -79.76
CA TRP A 279 11.85 51.53 -79.46
C TRP A 279 12.71 51.53 -78.20
N ARG A 280 13.50 52.58 -77.94
CA ARG A 280 14.26 52.72 -76.69
C ARG A 280 13.34 52.79 -75.47
N THR A 281 12.28 53.61 -75.52
CA THR A 281 11.30 53.71 -74.44
C THR A 281 10.58 52.38 -74.21
N LYS A 282 10.21 51.67 -75.30
CA LYS A 282 9.55 50.36 -75.22
C LYS A 282 10.46 49.27 -74.64
N ILE A 283 11.75 49.26 -74.99
CA ILE A 283 12.74 48.36 -74.39
C ILE A 283 12.89 48.67 -72.89
N GLY A 284 13.00 49.94 -72.53
CA GLY A 284 13.12 50.37 -71.12
C GLY A 284 11.88 50.09 -70.27
N SER A 285 10.67 50.24 -70.81
CA SER A 285 9.43 49.89 -70.09
C SER A 285 9.28 48.37 -69.96
N THR A 286 9.55 47.62 -71.03
CA THR A 286 9.46 46.15 -71.02
C THR A 286 10.48 45.54 -70.06
N GLY A 287 11.70 46.09 -69.99
CA GLY A 287 12.72 45.66 -69.04
C GLY A 287 12.29 45.85 -67.58
N ARG A 288 11.77 47.04 -67.23
CA ARG A 288 11.26 47.34 -65.88
C ARG A 288 10.11 46.42 -65.49
N GLU A 289 9.12 46.24 -66.36
CA GLU A 289 8.01 45.32 -66.07
C GLU A 289 8.48 43.86 -65.89
N TRP A 290 9.51 43.42 -66.64
CA TRP A 290 10.09 42.10 -66.46
C TRP A 290 10.82 41.96 -65.12
N GLU A 291 11.60 42.96 -64.72
CA GLU A 291 12.30 42.98 -63.44
C GLU A 291 11.32 42.99 -62.26
N GLU A 292 10.27 43.80 -62.32
CA GLU A 292 9.22 43.85 -61.30
C GLU A 292 8.49 42.50 -61.16
N ARG A 293 8.09 41.89 -62.29
CA ARG A 293 7.45 40.55 -62.29
C ARG A 293 8.40 39.49 -61.76
N GLN A 294 9.67 39.52 -62.16
CA GLN A 294 10.66 38.55 -61.70
C GLN A 294 10.92 38.68 -60.20
N HIS A 295 11.02 39.90 -59.69
CA HIS A 295 11.21 40.17 -58.27
C HIS A 295 9.98 39.74 -57.45
N ALA A 296 8.77 40.02 -57.93
CA ALA A 296 7.53 39.57 -57.28
C ALA A 296 7.45 38.04 -57.20
N LEU A 297 7.74 37.33 -58.30
CA LEU A 297 7.75 35.87 -58.33
C LEU A 297 8.83 35.27 -57.42
N GLN A 298 10.01 35.89 -57.34
CA GLN A 298 11.07 35.47 -56.42
C GLN A 298 10.66 35.69 -54.95
N ALA A 299 10.05 36.82 -54.63
CA ALA A 299 9.55 37.09 -53.28
C ALA A 299 8.46 36.08 -52.87
N GLU A 300 7.51 35.78 -53.75
CA GLU A 300 6.48 34.75 -53.49
C GLU A 300 7.10 33.37 -53.31
N LYS A 301 8.05 32.98 -54.17
CA LYS A 301 8.79 31.72 -54.04
C LYS A 301 9.50 31.63 -52.69
N ASP A 302 10.17 32.69 -52.26
CA ASP A 302 10.91 32.71 -51.00
C ASP A 302 9.97 32.64 -49.79
N ILE A 303 8.83 33.31 -49.84
CA ILE A 303 7.77 33.20 -48.82
C ILE A 303 7.27 31.76 -48.74
N MET A 304 6.93 31.14 -49.87
CA MET A 304 6.48 29.75 -49.92
C MET A 304 7.55 28.77 -49.44
N ALA A 305 8.82 29.01 -49.76
CA ALA A 305 9.94 28.20 -49.29
C ALA A 305 10.09 28.29 -47.76
N ARG A 306 9.95 29.49 -47.18
CA ARG A 306 9.95 29.68 -45.72
C ARG A 306 8.79 28.94 -45.06
N HIS A 307 7.57 29.09 -45.59
CA HIS A 307 6.40 28.35 -45.10
C HIS A 307 6.61 26.83 -45.17
N TYR A 308 7.16 26.32 -46.27
CA TYR A 308 7.50 24.91 -46.42
C TYR A 308 8.54 24.47 -45.36
N SER A 309 9.60 25.24 -45.15
CA SER A 309 10.61 24.90 -44.13
C SER A 309 10.04 24.91 -42.71
N ALA A 310 9.17 25.87 -42.39
CA ALA A 310 8.54 25.97 -41.08
C ALA A 310 7.58 24.78 -40.85
N LEU A 311 6.78 24.43 -41.86
CA LEU A 311 5.88 23.28 -41.80
C LEU A 311 6.67 21.97 -41.66
N LYS A 312 7.78 21.83 -42.40
CA LYS A 312 8.66 20.65 -42.31
C LYS A 312 9.29 20.53 -40.92
N ALA A 313 9.76 21.63 -40.34
CA ALA A 313 10.29 21.65 -38.98
C ALA A 313 9.22 21.29 -37.94
N ALA A 314 8.00 21.83 -38.08
CA ALA A 314 6.88 21.50 -37.21
C ALA A 314 6.48 20.01 -37.31
N MET A 315 6.45 19.45 -38.53
CA MET A 315 6.21 18.01 -38.73
C MET A 315 7.28 17.14 -38.10
N GLU A 316 8.56 17.50 -38.24
CA GLU A 316 9.66 16.75 -37.64
C GLU A 316 9.61 16.81 -36.12
N HIS A 317 9.34 17.99 -35.54
CA HIS A 317 9.16 18.15 -34.11
C HIS A 317 7.98 17.31 -33.59
N PHE A 318 6.84 17.33 -34.28
CA PHE A 318 5.69 16.49 -33.93
C PHE A 318 6.04 15.00 -33.97
N ARG A 319 6.72 14.54 -35.03
CA ARG A 319 7.17 13.14 -35.15
C ARG A 319 8.13 12.75 -34.03
N ALA A 320 9.09 13.61 -33.68
CA ALA A 320 10.01 13.40 -32.57
C ALA A 320 9.26 13.29 -31.23
N GLN A 321 8.27 14.17 -30.98
CA GLN A 321 7.45 14.14 -29.78
C GLN A 321 6.57 12.88 -29.72
N GLN A 322 5.96 12.45 -30.82
CA GLN A 322 5.20 11.20 -30.84
C GLN A 322 6.10 9.98 -30.64
N ASN A 323 7.30 9.97 -31.22
CA ASN A 323 8.26 8.90 -31.04
C ASN A 323 8.74 8.80 -29.58
N THR A 324 9.04 9.93 -28.93
CA THR A 324 9.39 9.94 -27.50
C THR A 324 8.23 9.47 -26.64
N ARG A 325 6.99 9.94 -26.89
CA ARG A 325 5.79 9.46 -26.19
C ARG A 325 5.58 7.96 -26.36
N LEU A 326 5.77 7.42 -27.56
CA LEU A 326 5.67 6.00 -27.84
C LEU A 326 6.76 5.19 -27.11
N LYS A 327 8.00 5.68 -27.07
CA LYS A 327 9.09 5.08 -26.29
C LYS A 327 8.75 5.02 -24.80
N HIS A 328 8.25 6.12 -24.23
CA HIS A 328 7.81 6.16 -22.84
C HIS A 328 6.67 5.18 -22.57
N LEU A 329 5.65 5.13 -23.44
CA LEU A 329 4.53 4.20 -23.29
C LEU A 329 4.99 2.74 -23.36
N SER A 330 5.86 2.41 -24.32
CA SER A 330 6.42 1.07 -24.49
C SER A 330 7.27 0.67 -23.28
N ALA A 331 8.15 1.56 -22.79
CA ALA A 331 8.98 1.31 -21.61
C ALA A 331 8.12 1.13 -20.35
N ASN A 332 7.14 2.01 -20.11
CA ASN A 332 6.27 1.92 -18.93
C ASN A 332 5.40 0.66 -18.97
N SER A 333 4.83 0.31 -20.13
CA SER A 333 4.06 -0.92 -20.27
C SER A 333 4.91 -2.18 -20.11
N ALA A 334 6.15 -2.18 -20.61
CA ALA A 334 7.10 -3.26 -20.40
C ALA A 334 7.48 -3.41 -18.92
N ASN A 335 7.74 -2.29 -18.22
CA ASN A 335 8.07 -2.29 -16.80
C ASN A 335 6.89 -2.78 -15.95
N ALA A 336 5.68 -2.28 -16.20
CA ALA A 336 4.48 -2.75 -15.51
C ALA A 336 4.23 -4.25 -15.74
N ASN A 337 4.42 -4.73 -16.97
CA ASN A 337 4.34 -6.17 -17.27
C ASN A 337 5.40 -6.98 -16.53
N LEU A 338 6.62 -6.46 -16.39
CA LEU A 338 7.70 -7.14 -15.68
C LEU A 338 7.41 -7.22 -14.18
N GLU A 339 6.88 -6.15 -13.57
CA GLU A 339 6.42 -6.16 -12.17
C GLU A 339 5.26 -7.12 -11.95
N LEU A 340 4.27 -7.13 -12.84
CA LEU A 340 3.15 -8.08 -12.77
C LEU A 340 3.66 -9.53 -12.90
N LYS A 341 4.60 -9.80 -13.81
CA LYS A 341 5.25 -11.12 -13.91
C LYS A 341 6.01 -11.49 -12.64
N LYS A 342 6.69 -10.56 -11.97
CA LYS A 342 7.34 -10.79 -10.66
C LYS A 342 6.33 -11.13 -9.56
N LYS A 343 5.21 -10.41 -9.49
CA LYS A 343 4.12 -10.68 -8.54
C LYS A 343 3.49 -12.05 -8.82
N LEU A 344 3.22 -12.36 -10.09
CA LEU A 344 2.72 -13.66 -10.53
C LEU A 344 3.69 -14.79 -10.17
N GLY A 345 4.99 -14.64 -10.42
CA GLY A 345 5.99 -15.62 -10.01
C GLY A 345 6.06 -15.82 -8.49
N SER A 346 5.84 -14.76 -7.70
CA SER A 346 5.77 -14.88 -6.24
C SER A 346 4.50 -15.60 -5.78
N ALA A 347 3.35 -15.28 -6.38
CA ALA A 347 2.09 -15.98 -6.13
C ALA A 347 2.18 -17.47 -6.51
N GLU A 348 2.74 -17.79 -7.68
CA GLU A 348 2.97 -19.19 -8.09
C GLU A 348 3.88 -19.93 -7.11
N ARG A 349 4.95 -19.30 -6.61
CA ARG A 349 5.82 -19.92 -5.60
C ARG A 349 5.05 -20.20 -4.32
N ILE A 350 4.25 -19.26 -3.84
CA ILE A 350 3.42 -19.44 -2.65
C ILE A 350 2.43 -20.59 -2.85
N LEU A 351 1.76 -20.66 -4.00
CA LEU A 351 0.83 -21.76 -4.33
C LEU A 351 1.55 -23.11 -4.42
N LYS A 352 2.67 -23.18 -5.14
CA LYS A 352 3.48 -24.41 -5.26
C LYS A 352 3.99 -24.88 -3.89
N LEU A 353 4.47 -23.96 -3.04
CA LEU A 353 4.86 -24.28 -1.67
C LEU A 353 3.66 -24.76 -0.84
N GLY A 354 2.50 -24.09 -0.97
CA GLY A 354 1.27 -24.51 -0.32
C GLY A 354 0.84 -25.93 -0.71
N GLU A 355 0.89 -26.26 -2.00
CA GLU A 355 0.59 -27.61 -2.51
C GLU A 355 1.61 -28.65 -2.01
N LEU A 356 2.90 -28.33 -2.01
CA LEU A 356 3.94 -29.23 -1.50
C LEU A 356 3.78 -29.47 0.00
N CYS A 357 3.55 -28.42 0.80
CA CYS A 357 3.30 -28.54 2.23
C CYS A 357 2.02 -29.35 2.50
N ARG A 358 0.96 -29.16 1.71
CA ARG A 358 -0.30 -29.91 1.86
C ARG A 358 -0.16 -31.41 1.64
N LYS A 359 0.88 -31.89 0.95
CA LYS A 359 1.19 -33.33 0.85
C LYS A 359 1.60 -33.95 2.19
N LEU A 360 2.18 -33.16 3.09
CA LEU A 360 2.65 -33.60 4.41
C LEU A 360 1.57 -33.46 5.49
N GLU A 361 0.45 -32.78 5.18
CA GLU A 361 -0.69 -32.63 6.09
C GLU A 361 -1.47 -33.95 6.21
N THR A 362 -2.03 -34.19 7.38
CA THR A 362 -2.92 -35.34 7.61
C THR A 362 -4.29 -35.13 6.98
N GLU A 363 -5.05 -36.20 6.73
CA GLU A 363 -6.40 -36.08 6.15
C GLU A 363 -7.35 -35.22 7.02
N GLN A 364 -7.18 -35.25 8.35
CA GLN A 364 -7.93 -34.39 9.26
C GLN A 364 -7.69 -32.90 8.98
N GLU A 365 -6.44 -32.51 8.73
CA GLU A 365 -6.06 -31.13 8.43
C GLU A 365 -6.41 -30.71 7.01
N LYS A 366 -6.41 -31.64 6.05
CA LYS A 366 -6.85 -31.37 4.68
C LYS A 366 -8.35 -31.09 4.57
N VAL A 367 -9.15 -31.79 5.38
CA VAL A 367 -10.63 -31.68 5.39
C VAL A 367 -11.10 -30.53 6.27
N LEU A 368 -10.45 -30.31 7.42
CA LEU A 368 -10.73 -29.19 8.34
C LEU A 368 -9.45 -28.41 8.66
N PRO A 369 -8.95 -27.55 7.74
CA PRO A 369 -7.72 -26.79 7.93
C PRO A 369 -7.81 -25.71 9.02
N PHE A 370 -9.03 -25.28 9.37
CA PHE A 370 -9.31 -24.20 10.30
C PHE A 370 -10.17 -24.76 11.44
N CYS A 371 -9.65 -24.73 12.67
CA CYS A 371 -10.28 -25.39 13.81
C CYS A 371 -11.68 -24.82 14.16
N SER A 372 -12.59 -25.75 14.45
CA SER A 372 -13.98 -25.64 14.93
C SER A 372 -15.04 -25.11 13.93
N PRO A 373 -16.10 -25.89 13.65
CA PRO A 373 -17.21 -25.48 12.77
C PRO A 373 -18.05 -24.31 13.32
N GLU A 374 -17.90 -23.96 14.60
CA GLU A 374 -18.64 -22.87 15.25
C GLU A 374 -18.21 -21.48 14.73
N GLN A 375 -16.97 -21.31 14.26
CA GLN A 375 -16.48 -20.03 13.72
C GLN A 375 -16.77 -19.84 12.23
N ALA A 376 -17.25 -20.87 11.52
CA ALA A 376 -17.52 -20.81 10.08
C ALA A 376 -18.82 -20.04 9.73
N LEU A 377 -19.70 -19.81 10.70
CA LEU A 377 -21.02 -19.18 10.52
C LEU A 377 -21.01 -17.64 10.66
N GLY A 378 -19.83 -17.03 10.86
CA GLY A 378 -19.68 -15.60 11.21
C GLY A 378 -19.01 -14.73 10.14
N LEU A 379 -19.01 -15.10 8.86
CA LEU A 379 -18.45 -14.27 7.79
C LEU A 379 -19.38 -13.09 7.48
N GLN A 380 -19.31 -12.05 8.30
CA GLN A 380 -19.80 -10.73 7.93
C GLN A 380 -18.83 -10.12 6.90
N PRO A 381 -19.32 -9.38 5.89
CA PRO A 381 -18.53 -8.87 4.77
C PRO A 381 -17.76 -7.59 5.14
N PHE A 382 -17.12 -7.56 6.30
CA PHE A 382 -16.27 -6.44 6.70
C PHE A 382 -14.84 -6.66 6.18
N PRO A 383 -14.14 -5.60 5.75
CA PRO A 383 -12.73 -5.71 5.38
C PRO A 383 -11.93 -6.22 6.57
N VAL A 384 -11.21 -7.32 6.36
CA VAL A 384 -10.32 -7.91 7.37
C VAL A 384 -9.12 -7.00 7.55
N SER A 385 -8.79 -6.67 8.81
CA SER A 385 -7.60 -5.89 9.15
C SER A 385 -6.33 -6.58 8.64
N GLU A 386 -5.33 -5.81 8.17
CA GLU A 386 -4.05 -6.35 7.70
C GLU A 386 -3.36 -7.22 8.77
N TRP A 387 -3.56 -6.87 10.05
CA TRP A 387 -3.05 -7.61 11.20
C TRP A 387 -3.70 -8.99 11.38
N ASP A 388 -4.91 -9.17 10.85
CA ASP A 388 -5.71 -10.39 11.04
C ASP A 388 -5.65 -11.35 9.83
N TYR A 389 -5.03 -10.97 8.71
CA TYR A 389 -5.01 -11.77 7.48
C TYR A 389 -4.44 -13.19 7.64
N LEU A 390 -3.48 -13.36 8.55
CA LEU A 390 -2.76 -14.63 8.73
C LEU A 390 -3.23 -15.41 9.96
N ASN A 391 -4.25 -14.96 10.69
CA ASN A 391 -4.70 -15.62 11.93
C ASN A 391 -5.04 -17.11 11.73
N ASN A 392 -5.72 -17.43 10.64
CA ASN A 392 -6.06 -18.81 10.31
C ASN A 392 -4.84 -19.64 9.88
N PHE A 393 -3.86 -19.03 9.22
CA PHE A 393 -2.59 -19.68 8.91
C PHE A 393 -1.80 -20.00 10.19
N PHE A 394 -1.71 -19.06 11.13
CA PHE A 394 -1.02 -19.27 12.40
C PHE A 394 -1.71 -20.30 13.29
N LYS A 395 -3.05 -20.37 13.30
CA LYS A 395 -3.78 -21.46 13.96
C LYS A 395 -3.35 -22.83 13.42
N ARG A 396 -3.28 -22.98 12.09
CA ARG A 396 -2.84 -24.21 11.43
C ARG A 396 -1.38 -24.54 11.72
N PHE A 397 -0.50 -23.53 11.67
CA PHE A 397 0.92 -23.67 11.99
C PHE A 397 1.13 -24.13 13.45
N ASN A 398 0.43 -23.50 14.40
CA ASN A 398 0.54 -23.82 15.83
C ASN A 398 0.06 -25.25 16.11
N LYS A 399 -0.99 -25.72 15.43
CA LYS A 399 -1.44 -27.11 15.54
C LYS A 399 -0.33 -28.09 15.12
N ALA A 400 0.23 -27.92 13.92
CA ALA A 400 1.33 -28.77 13.44
C ALA A 400 2.57 -28.70 14.36
N PHE A 401 2.85 -27.52 14.94
CA PHE A 401 3.93 -27.35 15.91
C PHE A 401 3.68 -28.14 17.21
N LEU A 402 2.46 -28.11 17.75
CA LEU A 402 2.07 -28.90 18.91
C LEU A 402 2.13 -30.40 18.65
N ASP A 403 1.66 -30.84 17.49
CA ASP A 403 1.70 -32.25 17.09
C ASP A 403 3.15 -32.73 16.96
N LYS A 404 4.02 -31.93 16.34
CA LYS A 404 5.46 -32.21 16.29
C LYS A 404 6.07 -32.32 17.70
N ALA A 405 5.76 -31.38 18.59
CA ALA A 405 6.29 -31.40 19.96
C ALA A 405 5.83 -32.64 20.74
N ALA A 406 4.59 -33.11 20.52
CA ALA A 406 4.09 -34.35 21.09
C ALA A 406 4.86 -35.57 20.55
N VAL A 407 5.08 -35.64 19.24
CA VAL A 407 5.88 -36.71 18.61
C VAL A 407 7.31 -36.73 19.12
N ASP A 408 7.95 -35.55 19.24
CA ASP A 408 9.31 -35.44 19.76
C ASP A 408 9.41 -35.91 21.23
N LYS A 409 8.39 -35.61 22.05
CA LYS A 409 8.31 -36.10 23.43
C LYS A 409 8.17 -37.62 23.50
N GLU A 410 7.28 -38.22 22.72
CA GLU A 410 7.13 -39.68 22.68
C GLU A 410 8.39 -40.36 22.13
N ARG A 411 9.04 -39.76 21.12
CA ARG A 411 10.32 -40.24 20.60
C ARG A 411 11.40 -40.22 21.69
N ALA A 412 11.51 -39.15 22.47
CA ALA A 412 12.48 -39.04 23.56
C ALA A 412 12.22 -40.09 24.65
N ARG A 413 10.95 -40.31 25.00
CA ARG A 413 10.54 -41.36 25.94
C ARG A 413 10.93 -42.75 25.42
N LEU A 414 10.56 -43.08 24.18
CA LEU A 414 10.89 -44.37 23.56
C LEU A 414 12.40 -44.56 23.42
N ALA A 415 13.16 -43.51 23.17
CA ALA A 415 14.62 -43.57 23.11
C ALA A 415 15.24 -43.86 24.48
N ALA A 416 14.72 -43.26 25.55
CA ALA A 416 15.13 -43.56 26.92
C ALA A 416 14.79 -45.01 27.30
N GLU A 417 13.55 -45.45 27.04
CA GLU A 417 13.13 -46.84 27.28
C GLU A 417 14.00 -47.83 26.47
N ASN A 418 14.33 -47.52 25.21
CA ASN A 418 15.21 -48.37 24.39
C ASN A 418 16.64 -48.41 24.94
N ALA A 419 17.17 -47.28 25.41
CA ALA A 419 18.48 -47.22 26.05
C ALA A 419 18.50 -48.08 27.31
N ASP A 420 17.48 -47.96 28.17
CA ASP A 420 17.32 -48.77 29.38
C ASP A 420 17.23 -50.27 29.05
N LEU A 421 16.41 -50.64 28.06
CA LEU A 421 16.29 -52.03 27.59
C LEU A 421 17.61 -52.56 27.04
N ARG A 422 18.37 -51.77 26.29
CA ARG A 422 19.71 -52.14 25.81
C ARG A 422 20.68 -52.32 26.97
N THR A 423 20.63 -51.46 27.99
CA THR A 423 21.45 -51.59 29.19
C THR A 423 21.10 -52.85 29.97
N ILE A 424 19.81 -53.15 30.15
CA ILE A 424 19.35 -54.37 30.82
C ILE A 424 19.76 -55.62 30.02
N LEU A 425 19.61 -55.59 28.70
CA LEU A 425 20.00 -56.70 27.83
C LEU A 425 21.51 -56.91 27.83
N GLN A 426 22.29 -55.83 27.83
CA GLN A 426 23.75 -55.89 28.00
C GLN A 426 24.11 -56.51 29.36
N GLN A 427 23.50 -56.07 30.46
CA GLN A 427 23.70 -56.64 31.80
C GLN A 427 23.32 -58.14 31.84
N TYR A 428 22.27 -58.54 31.13
CA TYR A 428 21.85 -59.95 31.05
C TYR A 428 22.87 -60.80 30.27
N LEU A 429 23.35 -60.31 29.12
CA LEU A 429 24.41 -60.97 28.34
C LEU A 429 25.74 -61.05 29.11
N ASP A 430 26.09 -59.99 29.83
CA ASP A 430 27.22 -59.96 30.76
C ASP A 430 27.02 -60.91 31.95
N GLY A 431 25.78 -61.19 32.35
CA GLY A 431 25.47 -62.21 33.37
C GLY A 431 25.61 -63.66 32.88
N ILE A 432 25.52 -63.90 31.57
CA ILE A 432 25.62 -65.24 30.95
C ILE A 432 27.03 -65.51 30.41
N SER A 433 27.71 -64.48 29.91
CA SER A 433 29.07 -64.57 29.37
C SER A 433 30.12 -64.21 30.41
N VAL A 434 31.26 -64.89 30.39
CA VAL A 434 32.39 -64.55 31.28
C VAL A 434 33.27 -63.54 30.54
N ASN A 435 33.02 -62.25 30.79
CA ASN A 435 33.75 -61.13 30.18
C ASN A 435 34.61 -60.37 31.21
N GLU A 436 35.65 -59.68 30.75
CA GLU A 436 36.59 -58.94 31.63
C GLU A 436 35.87 -57.85 32.46
N ALA A 437 34.88 -57.17 31.88
CA ALA A 437 34.05 -56.18 32.58
C ALA A 437 33.23 -56.79 33.74
N VAL A 438 32.84 -58.06 33.63
CA VAL A 438 32.06 -58.79 34.64
C VAL A 438 32.94 -59.25 35.79
N MET A 439 34.18 -59.63 35.50
CA MET A 439 35.19 -59.98 36.49
C MET A 439 35.70 -58.77 37.26
N ASN A 440 35.79 -57.61 36.59
CA ASN A 440 36.20 -56.34 37.20
C ASN A 440 35.07 -55.65 38.00
N ASN A 441 33.81 -56.09 37.85
CA ASN A 441 32.71 -55.62 38.67
C ASN A 441 32.79 -56.25 40.08
N PRO A 442 32.98 -55.46 41.16
CA PRO A 442 33.16 -55.97 42.52
C PRO A 442 31.90 -56.60 43.13
N VAL A 443 30.75 -56.50 42.44
CA VAL A 443 29.45 -57.05 42.84
C VAL A 443 28.98 -58.05 41.78
N ASN A 444 29.75 -59.12 41.58
CA ASN A 444 29.43 -60.20 40.65
C ASN A 444 29.20 -61.54 41.39
N PRO A 445 28.41 -62.47 40.81
CA PRO A 445 28.17 -63.79 41.42
C PRO A 445 29.31 -64.79 41.17
N LEU A 446 30.22 -64.51 40.22
CA LEU A 446 31.32 -65.40 39.85
C LEU A 446 32.48 -65.41 40.87
N LEU A 447 32.71 -64.27 41.56
CA LEU A 447 33.80 -64.13 42.54
C LEU A 447 33.36 -63.25 43.74
N VAL A 448 32.70 -63.85 44.72
CA VAL A 448 32.16 -63.11 45.88
C VAL A 448 33.25 -62.85 46.93
N ILE A 449 33.63 -61.58 47.09
CA ILE A 449 34.57 -61.12 48.11
C ILE A 449 33.82 -60.31 49.19
N ASN A 450 34.08 -60.61 50.47
CA ASN A 450 33.58 -59.84 51.64
C ASN A 450 32.06 -59.62 51.67
N GLN A 451 31.27 -60.62 51.29
CA GLN A 451 29.79 -60.57 51.29
C GLN A 451 29.16 -59.39 50.52
N ARG A 452 29.94 -58.73 49.63
CA ARG A 452 29.50 -57.51 48.93
C ARG A 452 28.23 -57.72 48.11
N LEU A 453 28.13 -58.83 47.41
CA LEU A 453 26.94 -59.19 46.64
C LEU A 453 25.68 -59.33 47.51
N GLN A 454 25.79 -59.99 48.67
CA GLN A 454 24.66 -60.20 49.57
C GLN A 454 24.17 -58.89 50.19
N LEU A 455 25.08 -57.98 50.52
CA LEU A 455 24.75 -56.64 51.02
C LEU A 455 24.05 -55.81 49.95
N THR A 456 24.56 -55.78 48.71
CA THR A 456 23.93 -55.00 47.63
C THR A 456 22.56 -55.55 47.23
N LEU A 457 22.36 -56.88 47.26
CA LEU A 457 21.05 -57.50 47.03
C LEU A 457 20.05 -57.19 48.16
N ALA A 458 20.50 -57.20 49.42
CA ALA A 458 19.67 -56.81 50.56
C ALA A 458 19.29 -55.32 50.51
N GLU A 459 20.21 -54.44 50.08
CA GLU A 459 19.95 -53.02 49.86
C GLU A 459 18.96 -52.78 48.71
N ARG A 460 19.14 -53.44 47.56
CA ARG A 460 18.16 -53.39 46.45
C ARG A 460 16.79 -53.89 46.88
N ASN A 461 16.70 -55.01 47.60
CA ASN A 461 15.43 -55.54 48.08
C ASN A 461 14.74 -54.59 49.07
N LYS A 462 15.49 -53.89 49.92
CA LYS A 462 14.96 -52.83 50.77
C LYS A 462 14.46 -51.62 49.95
N LEU A 463 15.19 -51.23 48.91
CA LEU A 463 14.78 -50.16 47.99
C LEU A 463 13.49 -50.48 47.21
N TYR A 464 13.32 -51.73 46.77
CA TYR A 464 12.09 -52.17 46.09
C TYR A 464 10.88 -52.36 47.04
N GLN A 465 11.11 -52.50 48.35
CA GLN A 465 10.06 -52.67 49.36
C GLN A 465 9.59 -51.35 50.00
N GLN A 466 10.24 -50.21 49.72
CA GLN A 466 9.71 -48.91 50.13
C GLN A 466 8.52 -48.53 49.25
N PRO A 467 7.38 -48.08 49.82
CA PRO A 467 6.28 -47.55 49.02
C PRO A 467 6.77 -46.30 48.31
N SER A 468 6.73 -46.30 46.98
CA SER A 468 6.99 -45.15 46.15
C SER A 468 5.90 -44.09 46.40
N SER A 469 6.10 -43.23 47.39
CA SER A 469 5.40 -41.95 47.49
C SER A 469 6.01 -40.97 46.47
N GLN A 470 5.83 -41.28 45.19
CA GLN A 470 5.77 -40.27 44.14
C GLN A 470 4.45 -40.52 43.41
N PRO A 471 3.48 -39.59 43.48
CA PRO A 471 2.30 -39.72 42.65
C PRO A 471 2.76 -39.70 41.18
N MET A 472 2.44 -40.77 40.45
CA MET A 472 2.25 -40.64 39.01
C MET A 472 1.23 -39.53 38.81
N GLN A 473 1.69 -38.35 38.41
CA GLN A 473 0.78 -37.32 37.94
C GLN A 473 0.01 -37.92 36.75
N PRO A 474 -1.32 -37.88 36.75
CA PRO A 474 -2.06 -38.15 35.54
C PRO A 474 -1.59 -37.13 34.51
N MET A 475 -1.10 -37.62 33.36
CA MET A 475 -0.94 -36.82 32.17
C MET A 475 -2.34 -36.42 31.68
N SER A 476 -2.96 -35.46 32.35
CA SER A 476 -4.06 -34.69 31.81
C SER A 476 -3.52 -33.77 30.72
N PRO A 477 -4.21 -33.63 29.58
CA PRO A 477 -3.81 -32.72 28.52
C PRO A 477 -3.93 -31.29 29.04
N THR A 478 -2.81 -30.73 29.46
CA THR A 478 -2.73 -29.31 29.83
C THR A 478 -2.69 -28.53 28.52
N ILE A 479 -3.87 -28.19 28.00
CA ILE A 479 -4.04 -27.00 27.17
C ILE A 479 -3.94 -25.82 28.15
N LYS A 480 -2.70 -25.42 28.48
CA LYS A 480 -2.43 -24.06 28.97
C LYS A 480 -2.11 -23.22 27.75
N ALA A 481 -2.86 -22.14 27.61
CA ALA A 481 -2.57 -21.04 26.71
C ALA A 481 -1.10 -20.61 26.86
N LEU A 482 -0.32 -20.81 25.81
CA LEU A 482 0.87 -20.02 25.53
C LEU A 482 0.38 -18.63 25.11
N ARG A 483 0.32 -17.67 26.04
CA ARG A 483 0.49 -16.26 25.68
C ARG A 483 1.93 -16.08 25.16
N PRO A 484 2.14 -15.34 24.06
CA PRO A 484 3.48 -15.06 23.56
C PRO A 484 4.16 -14.01 24.44
N HIS A 485 5.28 -14.37 25.09
CA HIS A 485 6.26 -13.37 25.51
C HIS A 485 7.06 -12.95 24.26
N LEU A 486 6.75 -11.76 23.77
CA LEU A 486 7.39 -11.13 22.62
C LEU A 486 7.95 -9.77 23.03
N VAL A 487 8.95 -9.77 23.91
CA VAL A 487 9.88 -8.68 24.28
C VAL A 487 11.07 -9.44 24.88
N GLU A 488 12.32 -9.46 24.40
CA GLU A 488 13.20 -8.44 23.84
C GLU A 488 14.42 -9.18 23.23
N VAL A 489 14.66 -9.08 21.92
CA VAL A 489 16.01 -9.25 21.33
C VAL A 489 16.16 -8.17 20.26
N LYS A 490 16.49 -6.97 20.73
CA LYS A 490 17.10 -5.90 19.93
C LYS A 490 18.44 -5.56 20.57
N SER A 491 19.48 -6.27 20.16
CA SER A 491 20.84 -5.73 20.06
C SER A 491 21.72 -6.76 19.37
N PHE A 492 21.92 -6.63 18.07
CA PHE A 492 23.18 -6.94 17.35
C PHE A 492 22.97 -6.74 15.84
N ILE A 493 22.89 -5.47 15.43
CA ILE A 493 23.33 -5.01 14.11
C ILE A 493 23.99 -3.64 14.33
N SER A 494 25.32 -3.63 14.31
CA SER A 494 26.15 -2.63 13.65
C SER A 494 26.98 -3.37 12.62
#